data_AF-A0A672JXV9-F1
#
_entry.id   AF-A0A672JXV9-F1
#
_cell.length_a   1.000
_cell.length_b   1.000
_cell.length_c   1.000
_cell.angle_alpha   90.00
_cell.angle_beta   90.00
_cell.angle_gamma   90.00
#
_symmetry.space_group_name_H-M   'P 1'
#
loop_
_entity.id
_entity.type
_entity.pdbx_description
1 polymer ?
#
loop_
_entity_poly.entity_id
_entity_poly.type
_entity_poly.pdbx_seq_one_letter_code
_entity_poly.pdbx_strand_id
1 'polypeptide(L)'
;IVNLYIATKAFHHSNTVLWFTGALPIVYSTLLCYPFTRTVALLIYILLSSYAIYCAITARSRVRRLRSFAWQALFRFSFFLLRWIGVGGGSPTSLRHFLTMDALAVLGGVINITRIPERFRPGLFDYWCNSHQIMHVLVVVSILYLHWGVLDDLLWINTYHCPSD
;
A
#
# COMPACT_ATOMS: atom_id res chain seq x y z
N ILE A 1 5.43 3.81 26.27
CA ILE A 1 5.33 4.93 25.28
C ILE A 1 6.42 4.82 24.20
N VAL A 2 7.68 4.55 24.57
CA VAL A 2 8.81 4.34 23.62
C VAL A 2 8.57 3.16 22.67
N ASN A 3 8.09 2.00 23.15
CA ASN A 3 7.76 0.85 22.28
C ASN A 3 6.62 1.13 21.28
N LEU A 4 5.60 1.90 21.66
CA LEU A 4 4.53 2.30 20.75
C LEU A 4 5.03 3.28 19.67
N TYR A 5 5.98 4.14 20.03
CA TYR A 5 6.60 5.12 19.13
C TYR A 5 7.53 4.43 18.11
N ILE A 6 8.31 3.44 18.54
CA ILE A 6 9.16 2.63 17.66
C ILE A 6 8.31 1.74 16.74
N ALA A 7 7.27 1.09 17.28
CA ALA A 7 6.35 0.26 16.52
C ALA A 7 5.55 1.06 15.48
N THR A 8 5.10 2.28 15.80
CA THR A 8 4.49 3.18 14.80
C THR A 8 5.50 3.66 13.78
N LYS A 9 6.74 4.00 14.16
CA LYS A 9 7.79 4.39 13.18
C LYS A 9 8.16 3.25 12.22
N ALA A 10 8.33 2.03 12.73
CA ALA A 10 8.65 0.84 11.94
C ALA A 10 7.47 0.45 11.03
N PHE A 11 6.25 0.43 11.57
CA PHE A 11 5.03 0.23 10.79
C PHE A 11 4.87 1.30 9.69
N HIS A 12 5.13 2.57 10.02
CA HIS A 12 5.10 3.64 9.03
C HIS A 12 6.17 3.44 7.96
N HIS A 13 7.39 3.05 8.30
CA HIS A 13 8.46 2.88 7.30
C HIS A 13 8.16 1.73 6.33
N SER A 14 7.78 0.56 6.85
CA SER A 14 7.45 -0.62 6.02
C SER A 14 6.21 -0.39 5.15
N ASN A 15 5.17 0.26 5.68
CA ASN A 15 4.01 0.61 4.87
C ASN A 15 4.32 1.73 3.89
N THR A 16 5.07 2.76 4.24
CA THR A 16 5.37 3.83 3.26
C THR A 16 6.05 3.26 2.02
N VAL A 17 6.97 2.31 2.19
CA VAL A 17 7.63 1.62 1.08
C VAL A 17 6.64 0.77 0.28
N LEU A 18 5.84 -0.08 0.94
CA LEU A 18 4.83 -0.92 0.27
C LEU A 18 3.81 -0.09 -0.52
N TRP A 19 3.35 1.00 0.09
CA TRP A 19 2.36 1.88 -0.48
C TRP A 19 2.95 2.65 -1.65
N PHE A 20 4.22 3.09 -1.56
CA PHE A 20 4.99 3.71 -2.63
C PHE A 20 5.20 2.78 -3.83
N THR A 21 5.71 1.58 -3.61
CA THR A 21 6.03 0.64 -4.70
C THR A 21 4.76 0.06 -5.33
N GLY A 22 3.70 -0.13 -4.55
CA GLY A 22 2.49 -0.79 -5.04
C GLY A 22 1.59 0.06 -5.94
N ALA A 23 1.67 1.39 -5.88
CA ALA A 23 0.80 2.26 -6.69
C ALA A 23 1.35 2.50 -8.10
N LEU A 24 2.67 2.46 -8.29
CA LEU A 24 3.33 2.64 -9.59
C LEU A 24 2.79 1.68 -10.67
N PRO A 25 2.74 0.35 -10.44
CA PRO A 25 2.22 -0.59 -11.43
C PRO A 25 0.73 -0.39 -11.69
N ILE A 26 -0.07 0.00 -10.68
CA ILE A 26 -1.51 0.31 -10.84
C ILE A 26 -1.69 1.51 -11.77
N VAL A 27 -0.98 2.62 -11.52
CA VAL A 27 -1.08 3.84 -12.34
C VAL A 27 -0.62 3.56 -13.77
N TYR A 28 0.47 2.79 -13.93
CA TYR A 28 1.02 2.45 -15.23
C TYR A 28 0.05 1.60 -16.06
N SER A 29 -0.48 0.52 -15.47
CA SER A 29 -1.40 -0.41 -16.15
C SER A 29 -2.77 0.22 -16.43
N THR A 30 -3.28 1.08 -15.53
CA THR A 30 -4.55 1.79 -15.72
C THR A 30 -4.48 2.79 -16.88
N LEU A 31 -3.36 3.51 -16.99
CA LEU A 31 -3.14 4.55 -18.00
C LEU A 31 -2.25 4.08 -19.17
N LEU A 32 -2.19 2.78 -19.43
CA LEU A 32 -1.31 2.20 -20.45
C LEU A 32 -1.49 2.88 -21.81
N CYS A 33 -2.74 3.15 -22.20
CA CYS A 33 -3.10 3.73 -23.49
C CYS A 33 -3.02 5.27 -23.54
N TYR A 34 -2.78 5.94 -22.40
CA TYR A 34 -2.71 7.41 -22.32
C TYR A 34 -1.33 7.88 -21.87
N PRO A 35 -0.34 8.00 -22.77
CA PRO A 35 1.07 8.20 -22.39
C PRO A 35 1.33 9.54 -21.68
N PHE A 36 0.61 10.60 -22.05
CA PHE A 36 0.72 11.91 -21.40
C PHE A 36 0.19 11.87 -19.97
N THR A 37 -1.07 11.44 -19.81
CA THR A 37 -1.74 11.31 -18.50
C THR A 37 -0.98 10.38 -17.56
N ARG A 38 -0.45 9.26 -18.09
CA ARG A 38 0.40 8.31 -17.34
C ARG A 38 1.61 9.01 -16.74
N THR A 39 2.34 9.77 -17.54
CA THR A 39 3.57 10.44 -17.10
C THR A 39 3.26 11.49 -16.03
N VAL A 40 2.22 12.31 -16.24
CA VAL A 40 1.79 13.31 -15.27
C VAL A 40 1.36 12.65 -13.95
N ALA A 41 0.56 11.59 -14.01
CA ALA A 41 0.10 10.86 -12.82
C ALA A 41 1.25 10.24 -12.03
N LEU A 42 2.23 9.63 -12.71
CA LEU A 42 3.42 9.07 -12.07
C LEU A 42 4.28 10.15 -11.39
N LEU A 43 4.47 11.30 -12.04
CA LEU A 43 5.21 12.42 -11.45
C LEU A 43 4.52 12.97 -10.21
N ILE A 44 3.21 13.20 -10.28
CA ILE A 44 2.40 13.64 -9.13
C ILE A 44 2.53 12.64 -7.98
N TYR A 45 2.48 11.34 -8.30
CA TYR A 45 2.58 10.29 -7.29
C TYR A 45 3.96 10.24 -6.61
N ILE A 46 5.04 10.40 -7.37
CA ILE A 46 6.40 10.46 -6.83
C ILE A 46 6.55 11.67 -5.90
N LEU A 47 6.06 12.84 -6.31
CA LEU A 47 6.10 14.06 -5.49
C LEU A 47 5.26 13.93 -4.21
N LEU A 48 4.06 13.35 -4.31
CA LEU A 48 3.22 13.13 -3.15
C LEU A 48 3.87 12.15 -2.17
N SER A 49 4.57 11.15 -2.70
CA SER A 49 5.24 10.14 -1.90
C SER A 49 6.52 10.63 -1.24
N SER A 50 7.33 11.43 -1.94
CA SER A 50 8.48 12.09 -1.32
C SER A 50 8.04 13.04 -0.20
N TYR A 51 6.93 13.77 -0.41
CA TYR A 51 6.33 14.61 0.63
C TYR A 51 5.82 13.80 1.82
N ALA A 52 5.18 12.64 1.58
CA ALA A 52 4.72 11.75 2.63
C ALA A 52 5.88 11.18 3.46
N ILE A 53 6.96 10.74 2.82
CA ILE A 53 8.20 10.29 3.47
C ILE A 53 8.79 11.42 4.30
N TYR A 54 8.92 12.62 3.72
CA TYR A 54 9.44 13.79 4.41
C TYR A 54 8.63 14.12 5.68
N CYS A 55 7.30 14.09 5.57
CA CYS A 55 6.40 14.29 6.70
C CYS A 55 6.47 13.13 7.72
N ALA A 56 6.63 11.89 7.27
CA ALA A 56 6.79 10.73 8.15
C ALA A 56 8.06 10.87 9.01
N ILE A 57 9.16 11.31 8.42
CA ILE A 57 10.45 11.49 9.13
C ILE A 57 10.41 12.74 10.03
N THR A 58 9.90 13.87 9.53
CA THR A 58 10.05 15.19 10.16
C THR A 58 8.93 15.53 11.16
N ALA A 59 7.71 15.03 10.95
CA ALA A 59 6.56 15.49 11.74
C ALA A 59 6.57 14.96 13.18
N ARG A 60 6.54 15.88 14.16
CA ARG A 60 6.34 15.55 15.59
C ARG A 60 4.88 15.26 15.96
N SER A 61 3.92 15.70 15.15
CA SER A 61 2.48 15.53 15.42
C SER A 61 1.86 14.40 14.60
N ARG A 62 1.08 13.54 15.27
CA ARG A 62 0.35 12.40 14.69
C ARG A 62 -0.61 12.82 13.55
N VAL A 63 -1.24 13.99 13.67
CA VAL A 63 -2.24 14.48 12.71
C VAL A 63 -1.61 14.80 11.36
N ARG A 64 -0.43 15.44 11.34
CA ARG A 64 0.26 15.78 10.09
C ARG A 64 0.70 14.53 9.33
N ARG A 65 1.15 13.50 10.06
CA ARG A 65 1.51 12.21 9.47
C ARG A 65 0.28 11.53 8.84
N LEU A 66 -0.82 11.42 9.60
CA LEU A 66 -2.05 10.78 9.10
C LEU A 66 -2.59 11.47 7.85
N ARG A 67 -2.56 12.80 7.79
CA ARG A 67 -3.03 13.56 6.63
C ARG A 67 -2.22 13.26 5.36
N SER A 68 -0.90 13.14 5.46
CA SER A 68 -0.05 12.80 4.30
C SER A 68 -0.31 11.38 3.79
N PHE A 69 -0.52 10.41 4.69
CA PHE A 69 -0.92 9.05 4.31
C PHE A 69 -2.34 9.01 3.72
N ALA A 70 -3.27 9.79 4.26
CA ALA A 70 -4.63 9.89 3.72
C ALA A 70 -4.62 10.41 2.27
N TRP A 71 -3.78 11.39 1.97
CA TRP A 71 -3.63 11.90 0.60
C TRP A 71 -3.07 10.84 -0.37
N GLN A 72 -2.06 10.07 0.04
CA GLN A 72 -1.56 8.95 -0.77
C GLN A 72 -2.63 7.86 -0.96
N ALA A 73 -3.36 7.51 0.09
CA ALA A 73 -4.42 6.51 0.03
C ALA A 73 -5.53 6.97 -0.92
N LEU A 74 -6.00 8.21 -0.80
CA LEU A 74 -7.05 8.77 -1.66
C LEU A 74 -6.64 8.76 -3.13
N PHE A 75 -5.41 9.20 -3.45
CA PHE A 75 -4.91 9.14 -4.82
C PHE A 75 -4.98 7.72 -5.38
N ARG A 76 -4.55 6.72 -4.59
CA ARG A 76 -4.56 5.30 -4.97
C ARG A 76 -5.98 4.75 -5.12
N PHE A 77 -6.89 5.09 -4.21
CA PHE A 77 -8.31 4.71 -4.31
C PHE A 77 -9.00 5.30 -5.54
N SER A 78 -8.63 6.51 -5.97
CA SER A 78 -9.16 7.07 -7.22
C SER A 78 -8.82 6.20 -8.44
N PHE A 79 -7.62 5.62 -8.52
CA PHE A 79 -7.27 4.69 -9.60
C PHE A 79 -8.00 3.36 -9.50
N PHE A 80 -8.26 2.86 -8.29
CA PHE A 80 -9.14 1.69 -8.11
C PHE A 80 -10.55 1.96 -8.60
N LEU A 81 -11.09 3.15 -8.33
CA LEU A 81 -12.40 3.56 -8.84
C LEU A 81 -12.38 3.67 -10.36
N LEU A 82 -11.35 4.27 -10.96
CA LEU A 82 -11.19 4.34 -12.42
C LEU A 82 -11.18 2.96 -13.09
N ARG A 83 -10.53 1.97 -12.47
CA ARG A 83 -10.56 0.57 -12.90
C ARG A 83 -11.93 -0.07 -12.72
N TRP A 84 -12.58 0.21 -11.59
CA TRP A 84 -13.90 -0.33 -11.28
C TRP A 84 -14.98 0.14 -12.25
N ILE A 85 -14.96 1.42 -12.64
CA ILE A 85 -15.89 1.99 -13.61
C ILE A 85 -15.58 1.61 -15.07
N GLY A 86 -14.51 0.86 -15.33
CA GLY A 86 -14.13 0.37 -16.66
C GLY A 86 -13.54 1.43 -17.59
N VAL A 87 -13.18 2.62 -17.06
CA VAL A 87 -12.55 3.70 -17.84
C VAL A 87 -11.03 3.50 -17.94
N GLY A 88 -10.45 2.70 -17.05
CA GLY A 88 -9.03 2.36 -17.04
C GLY A 88 -8.73 0.93 -17.52
N GLY A 89 -7.52 0.72 -18.05
CA GLY A 89 -7.03 -0.61 -18.42
C GLY A 89 -6.64 -1.48 -17.21
N GLY A 90 -6.48 -2.78 -17.44
CA GLY A 90 -5.95 -3.71 -16.45
C GLY A 90 -6.74 -4.99 -16.26
N SER A 91 -6.10 -5.95 -15.58
CA SER A 91 -6.76 -7.19 -15.23
C SER A 91 -7.79 -6.97 -14.11
N PRO A 92 -9.00 -7.56 -14.20
CA PRO A 92 -9.95 -7.56 -13.09
C PRO A 92 -9.46 -8.40 -11.89
N THR A 93 -8.56 -9.37 -12.11
CA THR A 93 -7.99 -10.19 -11.04
C THR A 93 -6.96 -9.42 -10.22
N SER A 94 -6.14 -8.59 -10.87
CA SER A 94 -5.10 -7.80 -10.20
C SER A 94 -5.70 -6.83 -9.19
N LEU A 95 -6.86 -6.22 -9.50
CA LEU A 95 -7.58 -5.33 -8.58
C LEU A 95 -7.87 -6.00 -7.24
N ARG A 96 -8.31 -7.27 -7.25
CA ARG A 96 -8.57 -8.03 -6.01
C ARG A 96 -7.30 -8.29 -5.22
N HIS A 97 -6.19 -8.57 -5.88
CA HIS A 97 -4.89 -8.74 -5.24
C HIS A 97 -4.41 -7.45 -4.56
N PHE A 98 -4.55 -6.30 -5.22
CA PHE A 98 -4.19 -5.01 -4.63
C PHE A 98 -5.08 -4.63 -3.44
N LEU A 99 -6.39 -4.88 -3.51
CA LEU A 99 -7.30 -4.65 -2.38
C LEU A 99 -6.97 -5.57 -1.20
N THR A 100 -6.63 -6.83 -1.46
CA THR A 100 -6.22 -7.79 -0.43
C THR A 100 -4.90 -7.37 0.22
N MET A 101 -3.95 -6.88 -0.57
CA MET A 101 -2.69 -6.31 -0.08
C MET A 101 -2.93 -5.13 0.87
N ASP A 102 -3.79 -4.17 0.48
CA ASP A 102 -4.11 -3.01 1.33
C ASP A 102 -4.84 -3.44 2.62
N ALA A 103 -5.76 -4.40 2.53
CA ALA A 103 -6.47 -4.94 3.70
C ALA A 103 -5.52 -5.63 4.69
N LEU A 104 -4.60 -6.46 4.21
CA LEU A 104 -3.62 -7.16 5.04
C LEU A 104 -2.62 -6.19 5.69
N ALA A 105 -2.20 -5.15 4.96
CA ALA A 105 -1.33 -4.11 5.48
C ALA A 105 -1.98 -3.31 6.62
N VAL A 106 -3.26 -2.93 6.45
CA VAL A 106 -4.05 -2.27 7.50
C VAL A 106 -4.27 -3.20 8.69
N LEU A 107 -4.63 -4.47 8.44
CA LEU A 107 -4.85 -5.47 9.48
C LEU A 107 -3.58 -5.68 10.33
N GLY A 108 -2.42 -5.83 9.69
CA GLY A 108 -1.13 -5.93 10.40
C GLY A 108 -0.86 -4.73 11.30
N GLY A 109 -1.24 -3.52 10.85
CA GLY A 109 -1.14 -2.30 11.65
C GLY A 109 -2.06 -2.26 12.84
N VAL A 110 -3.32 -2.66 12.64
CA VAL A 110 -4.31 -2.75 13.71
C VAL A 110 -3.84 -3.76 14.76
N ILE A 111 -3.35 -4.93 14.36
CA ILE A 111 -2.83 -5.96 15.28
C ILE A 111 -1.63 -5.44 16.09
N ASN A 112 -0.69 -4.76 15.43
CA ASN A 112 0.47 -4.15 16.10
C ASN A 112 0.09 -3.06 17.11
N ILE A 113 -0.92 -2.23 16.80
CA ILE A 113 -1.38 -1.15 17.69
C ILE A 113 -2.21 -1.71 18.86
N THR A 114 -3.11 -2.65 18.55
CA THR A 114 -4.01 -3.26 19.54
C THR A 114 -3.32 -4.28 20.44
N ARG A 115 -2.11 -4.70 20.06
CA ARG A 115 -1.30 -5.65 20.81
C ARG A 115 -2.06 -6.95 21.06
N ILE A 116 -2.66 -7.48 20.02
CA ILE A 116 -3.35 -8.77 20.02
C ILE A 116 -2.37 -9.81 19.46
N PRO A 117 -2.14 -10.97 20.11
CA PRO A 117 -2.89 -11.58 21.21
C PRO A 117 -2.31 -11.34 22.61
N GLU A 118 -1.20 -10.62 22.76
CA GLU A 118 -0.54 -10.37 24.06
C GLU A 118 -1.48 -9.73 25.11
N ARG A 119 -2.51 -9.00 24.68
CA ARG A 119 -3.60 -8.49 25.53
C ARG A 119 -4.50 -9.57 26.15
N PHE A 120 -4.65 -10.72 25.48
CA PHE A 120 -5.55 -11.81 25.91
C PHE A 120 -4.87 -12.83 26.83
N ARG A 121 -3.55 -13.02 26.71
CA ARG A 121 -2.78 -13.94 27.57
C ARG A 121 -1.38 -13.37 27.86
N PRO A 122 -1.25 -12.47 28.86
CA PRO A 122 0.06 -11.93 29.25
C PRO A 122 0.98 -13.06 29.72
N GLY A 123 2.18 -13.17 29.15
CA GLY A 123 3.22 -14.12 29.55
C GLY A 123 3.39 -15.40 28.71
N LEU A 124 2.45 -15.73 27.79
CA LEU A 124 2.59 -16.93 26.94
C LEU A 124 3.29 -16.65 25.58
N PHE A 125 3.20 -15.41 25.10
CA PHE A 125 3.62 -14.98 23.76
C PHE A 125 4.87 -14.09 23.76
N ASP A 126 5.69 -14.14 24.81
CA ASP A 126 6.90 -13.31 24.92
C ASP A 126 8.04 -13.78 24.00
N TYR A 127 8.11 -15.07 23.67
CA TYR A 127 9.16 -15.64 22.83
C TYR A 127 8.73 -15.93 21.38
N TRP A 128 7.47 -16.31 21.15
CA TRP A 128 6.92 -16.68 19.82
C TRP A 128 5.54 -16.02 19.62
N CYS A 129 5.25 -15.54 18.40
CA CYS A 129 3.96 -14.93 18.02
C CYS A 129 3.62 -13.61 18.76
N ASN A 130 4.62 -12.77 19.01
CA ASN A 130 4.40 -11.40 19.45
C ASN A 130 3.63 -10.60 18.37
N SER A 131 2.78 -9.64 18.78
CA SER A 131 2.02 -8.77 17.88
C SER A 131 2.88 -8.10 16.80
N HIS A 132 4.12 -7.77 17.14
CA HIS A 132 5.12 -7.23 16.22
C HIS A 132 5.55 -8.24 15.13
N GLN A 133 5.76 -9.51 15.49
CA GLN A 133 6.11 -10.57 14.53
C GLN A 133 4.92 -10.87 13.61
N ILE A 134 3.70 -10.90 14.13
CA ILE A 134 2.49 -11.11 13.33
C ILE A 134 2.31 -9.97 12.32
N MET A 135 2.55 -8.73 12.73
CA MET A 135 2.58 -7.59 11.81
C MET A 135 3.61 -7.80 10.68
N HIS A 136 4.83 -8.22 11.00
CA HIS A 136 5.85 -8.50 9.99
C HIS A 136 5.43 -9.59 9.02
N VAL A 137 4.86 -10.70 9.51
CA VAL A 137 4.35 -11.79 8.67
C VAL A 137 3.24 -11.28 7.74
N LEU A 138 2.27 -10.52 8.26
CA LEU A 138 1.19 -9.96 7.46
C LEU A 138 1.69 -8.97 6.41
N VAL A 139 2.70 -8.15 6.72
CA VAL A 139 3.33 -7.25 5.75
C VAL A 139 4.05 -8.05 4.65
N VAL A 140 4.75 -9.13 4.99
CA VAL A 140 5.39 -10.01 3.99
C VAL A 140 4.34 -10.66 3.08
N VAL A 141 3.26 -11.19 3.64
CA VAL A 141 2.14 -11.74 2.84
C VAL A 141 1.52 -10.66 1.96
N SER A 142 1.39 -9.42 2.45
CA SER A 142 0.92 -8.29 1.65
C SER A 142 1.85 -8.05 0.44
N ILE A 143 3.17 -8.07 0.63
CA ILE A 143 4.14 -7.92 -0.47
C ILE A 143 4.00 -9.05 -1.51
N LEU A 144 3.70 -10.29 -1.09
CA LEU A 144 3.45 -11.39 -2.01
C LEU A 144 2.19 -11.15 -2.87
N TYR A 145 1.11 -10.69 -2.25
CA TYR A 145 -0.09 -10.30 -3.00
C TYR A 145 0.15 -9.14 -3.96
N LEU A 146 0.97 -8.17 -3.55
CA LEU A 146 1.42 -7.11 -4.46
C LEU A 146 2.16 -7.71 -5.66
N HIS A 147 3.11 -8.62 -5.42
CA HIS A 147 3.88 -9.25 -6.48
C HIS A 147 2.98 -9.99 -7.48
N TRP A 148 2.02 -10.80 -6.99
CA TRP A 148 1.06 -11.49 -7.87
C TRP A 148 0.16 -10.52 -8.64
N GLY A 149 -0.36 -9.47 -7.99
CA GLY A 149 -1.16 -8.46 -8.68
C GLY A 149 -0.40 -7.73 -9.80
N VAL A 150 0.89 -7.46 -9.58
CA VAL A 150 1.76 -6.86 -10.59
C VAL A 150 2.06 -7.81 -11.74
N LEU A 151 2.31 -9.10 -11.45
CA LEU A 151 2.50 -10.10 -12.49
C LEU A 151 1.25 -10.26 -13.36
N ASP A 152 0.07 -10.32 -12.74
CA ASP A 152 -1.20 -10.36 -13.47
C ASP A 152 -1.36 -9.16 -14.41
N ASP A 153 -1.05 -7.95 -13.94
CA ASP A 153 -1.09 -6.75 -14.77
C ASP A 153 -0.04 -6.78 -15.90
N LEU A 154 1.16 -7.29 -15.64
CA LEU A 154 2.21 -7.42 -16.64
C LEU A 154 1.82 -8.42 -17.74
N LEU A 155 1.28 -9.57 -17.37
CA LEU A 155 0.79 -10.59 -18.29
C LEU A 155 -0.36 -10.04 -19.14
N TRP A 156 -1.27 -9.29 -18.52
CA TRP A 156 -2.35 -8.62 -19.23
C TRP A 156 -1.82 -7.61 -20.25
N ILE A 157 -0.90 -6.71 -19.85
CA ILE A 157 -0.28 -5.72 -20.73
C ILE A 157 0.40 -6.37 -21.93
N ASN A 158 1.06 -7.52 -21.75
CA ASN A 158 1.75 -8.22 -22.83
C ASN A 158 0.78 -8.75 -23.92
N THR A 159 -0.47 -9.01 -23.55
CA THR A 159 -1.50 -9.52 -24.46
C THR A 159 -2.47 -8.44 -24.95
N TYR A 160 -2.52 -7.30 -24.27
CA TYR A 160 -3.50 -6.25 -24.52
C TYR A 160 -2.95 -5.20 -25.48
N HIS A 161 -3.66 -4.99 -26.58
CA HIS A 161 -3.39 -3.90 -27.50
C HIS A 161 -4.34 -2.74 -27.23
N CYS A 162 -3.79 -1.53 -27.10
CA CYS A 162 -4.61 -0.33 -27.01
C CYS A 162 -5.39 -0.16 -28.33
N PRO A 163 -6.67 0.25 -28.27
CA PRO A 163 -7.43 0.58 -29.46
C PRO A 163 -6.66 1.67 -30.22
N SER A 164 -6.48 1.47 -31.52
CA SER A 164 -5.99 2.49 -32.43
C SER A 164 -7.10 3.53 -32.58
N ASP A 165 -6.93 4.70 -31.96
CA ASP A 165 -7.74 5.87 -32.31
C ASP A 165 -7.45 6.28 -33.77
#